data_AF-A0AAE3E0A9-F1
#
_entry.id   AF-A0AAE3E0A9-F1
#
_cell.length_a   1.000
_cell.length_b   1.000
_cell.length_c   1.000
_cell.angle_alpha   90.00
_cell.angle_beta   90.00
_cell.angle_gamma   90.00
#
_symmetry.space_group_name_H-M   'P 1'
#
loop_
_entity.id
_entity.type
_entity.pdbx_description
1 polymer ?
#
loop_
_entity_poly.entity_id
_entity_poly.type
_entity_poly.pdbx_seq_one_letter_code
_entity_poly.pdbx_strand_id
1 'polypeptide(L)'
;MNRNDEIVIHIQNDCRICVEMQENNITSVKYIEANEILKCLKDAAKFKFSINSGILPQNCIAYSEDKKKNKFVVISFEEQTADIMFEKTEYKDFPLPRLVFGFSVSADNLITDVQLGVTETGRLTPKSKMFIYPFSNVEEFRLCTGSNVLPSIKSLHQLNGLPYFILKMPNNYDYYKEERTKLNLDYRGLLEHLKDKDSQYYYDNVLIDMEKTLNDFITEVSK
;
A
#
# COMPACT_ATOMS: atom_id res chain seq x y z
N MET A 1 6.68 -46.84 -16.64
CA MET A 1 6.28 -47.08 -15.24
C MET A 1 5.56 -48.42 -15.22
N ASN A 2 6.09 -49.39 -14.48
CA ASN A 2 5.40 -50.67 -14.29
C ASN A 2 4.09 -50.38 -13.54
N ARG A 3 3.05 -51.16 -13.81
CA ARG A 3 1.70 -50.96 -13.23
C ARG A 3 1.61 -51.14 -11.70
N ASN A 4 2.73 -51.40 -11.01
CA ASN A 4 2.77 -51.82 -9.60
C ASN A 4 3.74 -50.99 -8.74
N ASP A 5 4.24 -49.85 -9.21
CA ASP A 5 5.05 -48.97 -8.36
C ASP A 5 4.10 -48.21 -7.42
N GLU A 6 4.17 -48.47 -6.12
CA GLU A 6 3.28 -47.90 -5.09
C GLU A 6 4.09 -47.27 -3.95
N ILE A 7 3.63 -46.12 -3.46
CA ILE A 7 4.15 -45.47 -2.25
C ILE A 7 3.02 -45.35 -1.24
N VAL A 8 3.21 -45.95 -0.07
CA VAL A 8 2.25 -45.92 1.04
C VAL A 8 2.85 -45.18 2.23
N ILE A 9 2.10 -44.26 2.81
CA ILE A 9 2.49 -43.55 4.04
C ILE A 9 1.69 -44.12 5.20
N HIS A 10 2.37 -44.69 6.19
CA HIS A 10 1.74 -45.20 7.40
C HIS A 10 1.95 -44.20 8.55
N ILE A 11 0.86 -43.79 9.20
CA ILE A 11 0.89 -42.94 10.39
C ILE A 11 0.42 -43.79 11.57
N GLN A 12 1.31 -44.03 12.52
CA GLN A 12 1.01 -44.83 13.72
C GLN A 12 0.36 -43.97 14.80
N ASN A 13 -0.33 -44.62 15.75
CA ASN A 13 -0.99 -43.94 16.88
C ASN A 13 -0.02 -43.17 17.79
N ASP A 14 1.26 -43.50 17.78
CA ASP A 14 2.33 -42.80 18.52
C ASP A 14 3.02 -41.71 17.69
N CYS A 15 2.38 -41.29 16.59
CA CYS A 15 2.86 -40.26 15.66
C CYS A 15 4.13 -40.62 14.87
N ARG A 16 4.62 -41.86 14.95
CA ARG A 16 5.70 -42.31 14.04
C ARG A 16 5.16 -42.46 12.63
N ILE A 17 5.95 -42.00 11.67
CA ILE A 17 5.61 -42.10 10.26
C ILE A 17 6.64 -42.97 9.55
N CYS A 18 6.17 -43.92 8.74
CA CYS A 18 7.01 -44.62 7.79
C CYS A 18 6.46 -44.52 6.37
N VAL A 19 7.38 -44.45 5.41
CA VAL A 19 7.09 -44.47 3.99
C VAL A 19 7.54 -45.82 3.46
N GLU A 20 6.59 -46.54 2.89
CA GLU A 20 6.79 -47.81 2.21
C GLU A 20 6.82 -47.55 0.71
N MET A 21 7.84 -48.05 0.03
CA MET A 21 7.99 -47.95 -1.42
C MET A 21 8.11 -49.37 -1.99
N GLN A 22 7.19 -49.71 -2.88
CA GLN A 22 7.17 -50.97 -3.60
C GLN A 22 7.60 -50.73 -5.05
N GLU A 23 8.78 -51.24 -5.43
CA GLU A 23 9.31 -51.14 -6.79
C GLU A 23 9.82 -52.52 -7.23
N ASN A 24 9.37 -53.01 -8.39
CA ASN A 24 9.82 -54.30 -8.96
C ASN A 24 9.77 -55.49 -7.96
N ASN A 25 8.71 -55.60 -7.16
CA ASN A 25 8.51 -56.61 -6.10
C ASN A 25 9.51 -56.53 -4.92
N ILE A 26 10.25 -55.42 -4.80
CA ILE A 26 11.07 -55.12 -3.64
C ILE A 26 10.34 -54.07 -2.81
N THR A 27 10.10 -54.39 -1.54
CA THR A 27 9.55 -53.43 -0.57
C THR A 27 10.69 -52.81 0.23
N SER A 28 10.75 -51.50 0.25
CA SER A 28 11.65 -50.73 1.11
C SER A 28 10.85 -49.85 2.06
N VAL A 29 11.35 -49.70 3.30
CA VAL A 29 10.68 -48.93 4.34
C VAL A 29 11.67 -47.93 4.92
N LYS A 30 11.24 -46.66 5.02
CA LYS A 30 12.00 -45.59 5.66
C LYS A 30 11.16 -44.90 6.73
N TYR A 31 11.73 -44.77 7.92
CA TYR A 31 11.15 -43.94 8.98
C TYR A 31 11.52 -42.48 8.75
N ILE A 32 10.54 -41.60 8.89
CA ILE A 32 10.68 -40.18 8.62
C ILE A 32 10.04 -39.38 9.76
N GLU A 33 10.70 -38.31 10.15
CA GLU A 33 10.16 -37.35 11.12
C GLU A 33 8.95 -36.63 10.55
N ALA A 34 7.92 -36.39 11.37
CA ALA A 34 6.68 -35.73 10.94
C ALA A 34 6.93 -34.35 10.29
N ASN A 35 7.92 -33.62 10.80
CA ASN A 35 8.32 -32.32 10.27
C ASN A 35 8.92 -32.41 8.85
N GLU A 36 9.64 -33.49 8.53
CA GLU A 36 10.20 -33.70 7.19
C GLU A 36 9.11 -34.02 6.17
N ILE A 37 8.15 -34.88 6.51
CA ILE A 37 7.00 -35.15 5.63
C ILE A 37 6.15 -33.91 5.43
N LEU A 38 5.88 -33.15 6.50
CA LEU A 38 5.13 -31.91 6.38
C LEU A 38 5.85 -30.90 5.50
N LYS A 39 7.18 -30.80 5.61
CA LYS A 39 8.00 -29.96 4.72
C LYS A 39 7.94 -30.44 3.28
N CYS A 40 8.14 -31.74 3.02
CA CYS A 40 8.07 -32.33 1.68
C CYS A 40 6.68 -32.16 1.05
N LEU A 41 5.61 -32.38 1.80
CA LEU A 41 4.24 -32.16 1.33
C LEU A 41 3.97 -30.67 1.10
N LYS A 42 4.45 -29.76 1.94
CA LYS A 42 4.33 -28.30 1.70
C LYS A 42 5.13 -27.85 0.47
N ASP A 43 6.31 -28.42 0.25
CA ASP A 43 7.15 -28.13 -0.91
C ASP A 43 6.58 -28.73 -2.20
N ALA A 44 6.05 -29.95 -2.16
CA ALA A 44 5.39 -30.63 -3.28
C ALA A 44 4.02 -30.01 -3.58
N ALA A 45 3.25 -29.72 -2.53
CA ALA A 45 2.03 -28.93 -2.57
C ALA A 45 2.33 -27.42 -2.53
N LYS A 46 3.49 -26.97 -3.06
CA LYS A 46 3.59 -25.63 -3.65
C LYS A 46 2.59 -25.58 -4.80
N PHE A 47 1.31 -25.49 -4.45
CA PHE A 47 0.25 -25.04 -5.29
C PHE A 47 0.75 -23.74 -5.88
N LYS A 48 1.11 -23.76 -7.16
CA LYS A 48 1.42 -22.55 -7.92
C LYS A 48 0.12 -21.78 -8.12
N PHE A 49 -0.46 -21.25 -7.05
CA PHE A 49 -1.42 -20.17 -7.16
C PHE A 49 -0.59 -18.92 -7.45
N SER A 50 -0.47 -18.58 -8.74
CA SER A 50 -0.06 -17.23 -9.11
C SER A 50 -1.17 -16.28 -8.65
N ILE A 51 -0.86 -15.39 -7.70
CA ILE A 51 -1.74 -14.27 -7.39
C ILE A 51 -1.53 -13.25 -8.49
N ASN A 52 -2.60 -12.94 -9.23
CA ASN A 52 -2.59 -11.92 -10.27
C ASN A 52 -3.33 -10.69 -9.73
N SER A 53 -2.63 -9.56 -9.64
CA SER A 53 -3.20 -8.27 -9.23
C SER A 53 -4.17 -7.68 -10.27
N GLY A 54 -4.15 -8.20 -11.50
CA GLY A 54 -4.63 -7.51 -12.67
C GLY A 54 -3.73 -6.33 -13.04
N ILE A 55 -4.27 -5.42 -13.83
CA ILE A 55 -3.59 -4.17 -14.18
C ILE A 55 -3.60 -3.25 -12.95
N LEU A 56 -2.41 -2.89 -12.49
CA LEU A 56 -2.21 -1.93 -11.43
C LEU A 56 -2.39 -0.49 -11.96
N PRO A 57 -2.71 0.47 -11.08
CA PRO A 57 -2.67 1.87 -11.45
C PRO A 57 -1.26 2.27 -11.91
N GLN A 58 -1.19 3.30 -12.74
CA GLN A 58 0.06 3.94 -13.14
C GLN A 58 0.78 4.45 -11.89
N ASN A 59 2.11 4.37 -11.90
CA ASN A 59 2.95 4.76 -10.77
C ASN A 59 2.63 4.02 -9.46
N CYS A 60 2.08 2.80 -9.56
CA CYS A 60 1.98 1.89 -8.42
C CYS A 60 3.38 1.52 -7.91
N ILE A 61 3.68 1.88 -6.66
CA ILE A 61 4.98 1.64 -6.03
C ILE A 61 4.95 0.53 -4.99
N ALA A 62 3.77 0.16 -4.48
CA ALA A 62 3.59 -1.01 -3.64
C ALA A 62 2.19 -1.62 -3.81
N TYR A 63 2.12 -2.95 -3.70
CA TYR A 63 0.88 -3.70 -3.66
C TYR A 63 1.01 -4.87 -2.69
N SER A 64 -0.02 -5.09 -1.89
CA SER A 64 -0.18 -6.31 -1.10
C SER A 64 -1.65 -6.73 -1.00
N GLU A 65 -1.87 -7.99 -0.66
CA GLU A 65 -3.21 -8.56 -0.47
C GLU A 65 -3.20 -9.45 0.79
N ASP A 66 -4.20 -9.31 1.65
CA ASP A 66 -4.34 -10.14 2.85
C ASP A 66 -5.11 -11.44 2.58
N LYS A 67 -5.20 -12.29 3.61
CA LYS A 67 -5.96 -13.56 3.53
C LYS A 67 -7.46 -13.37 3.31
N LYS A 68 -8.01 -12.20 3.63
CA LYS A 68 -9.42 -11.82 3.45
C LYS A 68 -9.68 -11.20 2.07
N LYS A 69 -8.66 -11.11 1.20
CA LYS A 69 -8.73 -10.47 -0.13
C LYS A 69 -8.88 -8.95 -0.10
N ASN A 70 -8.55 -8.32 1.04
CA ASN A 70 -8.35 -6.88 1.07
C ASN A 70 -7.04 -6.57 0.36
N LYS A 71 -7.05 -5.53 -0.47
CA LYS A 71 -5.94 -5.10 -1.32
C LYS A 71 -5.44 -3.76 -0.82
N PHE A 72 -4.13 -3.62 -0.76
CA PHE A 72 -3.45 -2.41 -0.32
C PHE A 72 -2.57 -1.92 -1.45
N VAL A 73 -2.82 -0.70 -1.92
CA VAL A 73 -2.16 -0.15 -3.11
C VAL A 73 -1.55 1.19 -2.76
N VAL A 74 -0.28 1.37 -3.09
CA VAL A 74 0.40 2.66 -2.95
C VAL A 74 0.78 3.20 -4.32
N ILE A 75 0.41 4.45 -4.58
CA ILE A 75 0.62 5.15 -5.84
C ILE A 75 1.46 6.41 -5.58
N SER A 76 2.49 6.63 -6.40
CA SER A 76 3.19 7.91 -6.46
C SER A 76 2.43 8.87 -7.36
N PHE A 77 2.04 10.03 -6.82
CA PHE A 77 1.46 11.12 -7.57
C PHE A 77 2.59 12.10 -7.94
N GLU A 78 2.97 12.08 -9.22
CA GLU A 78 4.15 12.78 -9.72
C GLU A 78 3.85 14.14 -10.33
N GLU A 79 2.57 14.52 -10.40
CA GLU A 79 2.18 15.86 -10.83
C GLU A 79 2.67 16.89 -9.81
N GLN A 80 3.17 18.01 -10.34
CA GLN A 80 3.70 19.11 -9.52
C GLN A 80 2.63 20.15 -9.19
N THR A 81 1.46 20.06 -9.82
CA THR A 81 0.32 20.94 -9.59
C THR A 81 -0.98 20.16 -9.59
N ALA A 82 -1.99 20.68 -8.90
CA ALA A 82 -3.37 20.23 -9.04
C ALA A 82 -4.35 21.36 -8.67
N ASP A 83 -5.58 21.27 -9.15
CA ASP A 83 -6.65 22.12 -8.62
C ASP A 83 -6.99 21.68 -7.20
N ILE A 84 -6.95 22.62 -6.24
CA ILE A 84 -7.39 22.38 -4.87
C ILE A 84 -8.53 23.32 -4.49
N MET A 85 -9.40 22.87 -3.61
CA MET A 85 -10.50 23.66 -3.08
C MET A 85 -10.32 23.86 -1.58
N PHE A 86 -10.38 25.11 -1.13
CA PHE A 86 -10.43 25.45 0.29
C PHE A 86 -11.67 26.30 0.55
N GLU A 87 -12.58 25.76 1.36
CA GLU A 87 -13.94 26.28 1.55
C GLU A 87 -14.66 26.52 0.20
N LYS A 88 -14.79 27.79 -0.22
CA LYS A 88 -15.41 28.21 -1.49
C LYS A 88 -14.41 28.79 -2.49
N THR A 89 -13.12 28.74 -2.18
CA THR A 89 -12.05 29.29 -3.02
C THR A 89 -11.37 28.14 -3.77
N GLU A 90 -11.38 28.21 -5.09
CA GLU A 90 -10.63 27.30 -5.97
C GLU A 90 -9.25 27.90 -6.25
N TYR A 91 -8.20 27.11 -6.03
CA TYR A 91 -6.84 27.43 -6.45
C TYR A 91 -6.51 26.51 -7.62
N LYS A 92 -6.43 27.10 -8.81
CA LYS A 92 -6.11 26.36 -10.04
C LYS A 92 -4.61 26.17 -10.16
N ASP A 93 -4.22 25.01 -10.70
CA ASP A 93 -2.82 24.66 -10.93
C ASP A 93 -1.94 24.91 -9.68
N PHE A 94 -2.48 24.64 -8.49
CA PHE A 94 -1.81 24.94 -7.22
C PHE A 94 -0.59 24.03 -7.07
N PRO A 95 0.60 24.57 -6.74
CA PRO A 95 1.81 23.79 -6.65
C PRO A 95 1.73 22.79 -5.49
N LEU A 96 2.32 21.61 -5.69
CA LEU A 96 2.32 20.52 -4.74
C LEU A 96 3.74 19.94 -4.61
N PRO A 97 4.13 19.48 -3.41
CA PRO A 97 5.26 18.57 -3.29
C PRO A 97 4.87 17.19 -3.86
N ARG A 98 5.83 16.29 -4.05
CA ARG A 98 5.51 14.92 -4.49
C ARG A 98 4.68 14.19 -3.44
N LEU A 99 3.48 13.78 -3.83
CA LEU A 99 2.54 13.07 -2.97
C LEU A 99 2.61 11.56 -3.21
N VAL A 100 2.30 10.79 -2.17
CA VAL A 100 2.02 9.35 -2.26
C VAL A 100 0.65 9.09 -1.66
N PHE A 101 -0.14 8.28 -2.36
CA PHE A 101 -1.47 7.88 -1.92
C PHE A 101 -1.47 6.38 -1.61
N GLY A 102 -1.96 6.04 -0.43
CA GLY A 102 -2.27 4.68 -0.02
C GLY A 102 -3.77 4.43 -0.09
N PHE A 103 -4.17 3.27 -0.58
CA PHE A 103 -5.55 2.85 -0.68
C PHE A 103 -5.72 1.47 -0.09
N SER A 104 -6.60 1.38 0.91
CA SER A 104 -7.11 0.11 1.43
C SER A 104 -8.43 -0.19 0.72
N VAL A 105 -8.49 -1.32 0.02
CA VAL A 105 -9.63 -1.74 -0.81
C VAL A 105 -10.13 -3.09 -0.29
N SER A 106 -11.41 -3.16 0.06
CA SER A 106 -12.02 -4.41 0.55
C SER A 106 -12.11 -5.48 -0.53
N ALA A 107 -12.41 -6.72 -0.12
CA ALA A 107 -12.72 -7.81 -1.03
C ALA A 107 -13.86 -7.48 -2.02
N ASP A 108 -14.83 -6.67 -1.57
CA ASP A 108 -15.97 -6.19 -2.37
C ASP A 108 -15.63 -4.97 -3.24
N ASN A 109 -14.34 -4.62 -3.34
CA ASN A 109 -13.81 -3.48 -4.08
C ASN A 109 -14.33 -2.11 -3.64
N LEU A 110 -14.62 -1.97 -2.34
CA LEU A 110 -14.89 -0.68 -1.71
C LEU A 110 -13.60 -0.10 -1.16
N ILE A 111 -13.38 1.19 -1.34
CA ILE A 111 -12.26 1.89 -0.71
C ILE A 111 -12.66 2.13 0.75
N THR A 112 -11.88 1.58 1.68
CA THR A 112 -12.20 1.60 3.11
C THR A 112 -11.34 2.59 3.88
N ASP A 113 -10.12 2.85 3.42
CA ASP A 113 -9.24 3.87 4.01
C ASP A 113 -8.36 4.47 2.92
N VAL A 114 -7.96 5.72 3.14
CA VAL A 114 -7.04 6.45 2.26
C VAL A 114 -5.94 7.05 3.10
N GLN A 115 -4.70 6.83 2.68
CA GLN A 115 -3.53 7.47 3.25
C GLN A 115 -2.93 8.45 2.24
N LEU A 116 -2.41 9.56 2.76
CA LEU A 116 -1.74 10.60 1.99
C LEU A 116 -0.45 10.97 2.71
N GLY A 117 0.65 10.97 1.96
CA GLY A 117 1.96 11.35 2.46
C GLY A 117 2.74 12.21 1.47
N VAL A 118 3.78 12.87 1.97
CA VAL A 118 4.74 13.63 1.16
C VAL A 118 6.08 12.92 1.20
N THR A 119 6.70 12.70 0.06
CA THR A 119 8.01 12.04 -0.03
C THR A 119 9.01 12.90 -0.82
N GLU A 120 10.28 12.53 -0.74
CA GLU A 120 11.36 13.20 -1.46
C GLU A 120 11.25 13.04 -2.99
N THR A 121 11.95 13.91 -3.70
CA THR A 121 12.07 13.86 -5.16
C THR A 121 13.10 12.81 -5.59
N GLY A 122 13.11 12.46 -6.88
CA GLY A 122 14.06 11.50 -7.45
C GLY A 122 13.58 10.04 -7.34
N ARG A 123 14.54 9.10 -7.32
CA ARG A 123 14.23 7.66 -7.33
C ARG A 123 13.78 7.22 -5.94
N LEU A 124 12.52 6.82 -5.82
CA LEU A 124 11.98 6.29 -4.57
C LEU A 124 12.61 4.93 -4.22
N THR A 125 12.89 4.77 -2.93
CA THR A 125 13.35 3.52 -2.31
C THR A 125 12.58 3.29 -1.01
N PRO A 126 12.61 2.09 -0.42
CA PRO A 126 11.99 1.86 0.89
C PRO A 126 12.51 2.81 1.99
N LYS A 127 13.72 3.34 1.85
CA LYS A 127 14.34 4.28 2.80
C LYS A 127 14.06 5.75 2.49
N SER A 128 13.31 6.03 1.42
CA SER A 128 13.04 7.41 1.03
C SER A 128 12.33 8.16 2.14
N LYS A 129 12.75 9.40 2.36
CA LYS A 129 12.23 10.22 3.46
C LYS A 129 10.77 10.56 3.26
N MET A 130 10.05 10.61 4.37
CA MET A 130 8.69 11.15 4.44
C MET A 130 8.72 12.48 5.18
N PHE A 131 7.88 13.39 4.73
CA PHE A 131 7.69 14.70 5.34
C PHE A 131 6.29 14.80 5.92
N ILE A 132 6.15 15.65 6.92
CA ILE A 132 4.84 16.00 7.47
C ILE A 132 4.03 16.67 6.35
N TYR A 133 2.80 16.18 6.12
CA TYR A 133 1.90 16.76 5.15
C TYR A 133 1.52 18.19 5.58
N PRO A 134 1.73 19.22 4.72
CA PRO A 134 1.67 20.62 5.14
C PRO A 134 0.24 21.19 5.16
N PHE A 135 -0.75 20.46 4.67
CA PHE A 135 -2.13 20.94 4.54
C PHE A 135 -3.08 20.27 5.53
N SER A 136 -4.35 20.67 5.50
CA SER A 136 -5.41 20.17 6.38
C SER A 136 -5.83 18.73 6.05
N ASN A 137 -6.75 18.19 6.85
CA ASN A 137 -7.48 16.94 6.62
C ASN A 137 -6.64 15.65 6.67
N VAL A 138 -5.33 15.73 6.98
CA VAL A 138 -4.48 14.56 7.20
C VAL A 138 -3.98 14.52 8.64
N GLU A 139 -4.15 13.38 9.30
CA GLU A 139 -3.56 13.08 10.60
C GLU A 139 -2.52 11.96 10.46
N GLU A 140 -1.25 12.30 10.72
CA GLU A 140 -0.09 11.51 10.31
C GLU A 140 -0.12 11.18 8.81
N PHE A 141 -0.63 10.01 8.44
CA PHE A 141 -0.83 9.59 7.05
C PHE A 141 -2.30 9.40 6.69
N ARG A 142 -3.22 9.33 7.66
CA ARG A 142 -4.64 9.04 7.36
C ARG A 142 -5.31 10.30 6.84
N LEU A 143 -5.88 10.20 5.66
CA LEU A 143 -6.70 11.26 5.08
C LEU A 143 -8.13 11.13 5.59
N CYS A 144 -8.64 12.21 6.17
CA CYS A 144 -10.05 12.37 6.47
C CYS A 144 -10.79 12.86 5.22
N THR A 145 -11.60 11.99 4.61
CA THR A 145 -12.49 12.38 3.49
C THR A 145 -13.83 12.95 3.97
N GLY A 146 -14.03 13.09 5.28
CA GLY A 146 -15.28 13.53 5.88
C GLY A 146 -16.45 12.63 5.49
N SER A 147 -17.61 13.24 5.18
CA SER A 147 -18.80 12.54 4.70
C SER A 147 -18.79 12.25 3.18
N ASN A 148 -17.68 12.51 2.48
CA ASN A 148 -17.60 12.25 1.05
C ASN A 148 -17.53 10.73 0.80
N VAL A 149 -18.45 10.24 -0.02
CA VAL A 149 -18.45 8.84 -0.44
C VAL A 149 -17.41 8.65 -1.53
N LEU A 150 -16.40 7.82 -1.26
CA LEU A 150 -15.44 7.41 -2.27
C LEU A 150 -16.12 6.47 -3.30
N PRO A 151 -15.77 6.56 -4.58
CA PRO A 151 -16.37 5.73 -5.62
C PRO A 151 -16.04 4.26 -5.39
N SER A 152 -16.99 3.35 -5.67
CA SER A 152 -16.65 1.94 -5.79
C SER A 152 -15.82 1.70 -7.04
N ILE A 153 -14.82 0.81 -6.95
CA ILE A 153 -13.95 0.48 -8.08
C ILE A 153 -14.25 -0.93 -8.58
N LYS A 154 -14.17 -1.15 -9.88
CA LYS A 154 -14.29 -2.47 -10.53
C LYS A 154 -12.93 -3.14 -10.71
N SER A 155 -11.86 -2.35 -10.71
CA SER A 155 -10.48 -2.82 -10.82
C SER A 155 -9.50 -1.83 -10.18
N LEU A 156 -8.33 -2.31 -9.79
CA LEU A 156 -7.28 -1.48 -9.18
C LEU A 156 -6.79 -0.36 -10.11
N HIS A 157 -6.86 -0.55 -11.43
CA HIS A 157 -6.48 0.47 -12.41
C HIS A 157 -7.27 1.78 -12.25
N GLN A 158 -8.52 1.72 -11.77
CA GLN A 158 -9.35 2.92 -11.58
C GLN A 158 -8.86 3.83 -10.44
N LEU A 159 -7.94 3.37 -9.60
CA LEU A 159 -7.31 4.20 -8.58
C LEU A 159 -6.50 5.36 -9.18
N ASN A 160 -6.14 5.31 -10.48
CA ASN A 160 -5.46 6.41 -11.18
C ASN A 160 -6.17 7.76 -11.07
N GLY A 161 -7.50 7.77 -11.16
CA GLY A 161 -8.28 9.02 -11.11
C GLY A 161 -8.54 9.53 -9.69
N LEU A 162 -8.27 8.70 -8.68
CA LEU A 162 -8.70 8.97 -7.32
C LEU A 162 -7.87 10.06 -6.61
N PRO A 163 -6.54 10.17 -6.78
CA PRO A 163 -5.77 11.32 -6.31
C PRO A 163 -6.35 12.66 -6.76
N TYR A 164 -6.70 12.81 -8.04
CA TYR A 164 -7.30 14.03 -8.58
C TYR A 164 -8.66 14.34 -7.97
N PHE A 165 -9.49 13.31 -7.77
CA PHE A 165 -10.79 13.47 -7.12
C PHE A 165 -10.63 13.92 -5.65
N ILE A 166 -9.69 13.33 -4.93
CA ILE A 166 -9.38 13.66 -3.54
C ILE A 166 -8.87 15.10 -3.41
N LEU A 167 -7.92 15.52 -4.24
CA LEU A 167 -7.33 16.87 -4.17
C LEU A 167 -8.36 17.97 -4.45
N LYS A 168 -9.38 17.68 -5.26
CA LYS A 168 -10.51 18.58 -5.53
C LYS A 168 -11.59 18.60 -4.44
N MET A 169 -11.52 17.71 -3.44
CA MET A 169 -12.47 17.76 -2.32
C MET A 169 -12.30 19.09 -1.56
N PRO A 170 -13.40 19.71 -1.09
CA PRO A 170 -13.29 20.94 -0.29
C PRO A 170 -12.56 20.68 1.02
N ASN A 171 -11.38 21.30 1.17
CA ASN A 171 -10.62 21.30 2.41
C ASN A 171 -11.20 22.32 3.39
N ASN A 172 -11.01 22.06 4.68
CA ASN A 172 -11.37 22.96 5.79
C ASN A 172 -10.18 23.07 6.76
N TYR A 173 -10.37 23.61 7.96
CA TYR A 173 -9.29 23.71 8.95
C TYR A 173 -9.06 22.42 9.76
N ASP A 174 -9.81 21.34 9.51
CA ASP A 174 -9.71 20.13 10.32
C ASP A 174 -8.29 19.54 10.22
N TYR A 175 -7.75 19.13 11.37
CA TYR A 175 -6.39 18.60 11.51
C TYR A 175 -5.25 19.52 11.08
N TYR A 176 -5.53 20.76 10.67
CA TYR A 176 -4.48 21.72 10.35
C TYR A 176 -3.79 22.22 11.63
N LYS A 177 -2.46 22.37 11.54
CA LYS A 177 -1.59 22.82 12.63
C LYS A 177 -0.42 23.59 12.01
N GLU A 178 -0.24 24.86 12.40
CA GLU A 178 0.76 25.76 11.81
C GLU A 178 2.19 25.20 11.98
N GLU A 179 2.43 24.55 13.12
CA GLU A 179 3.69 23.94 13.52
C GLU A 179 4.11 22.74 12.64
N ARG A 180 3.24 22.28 11.74
CA ARG A 180 3.57 21.24 10.75
C ARG A 180 4.34 21.77 9.54
N THR A 181 4.58 23.07 9.48
CA THR A 181 5.39 23.70 8.44
C THR A 181 6.49 24.55 9.06
N LYS A 182 7.62 24.68 8.37
CA LYS A 182 8.71 25.60 8.75
C LYS A 182 8.28 27.07 8.73
N LEU A 183 7.22 27.39 7.98
CA LEU A 183 6.73 28.76 7.80
C LEU A 183 5.85 29.22 8.98
N ASN A 184 5.19 28.29 9.68
CA ASN A 184 4.31 28.56 10.82
C ASN A 184 3.29 29.68 10.52
N LEU A 185 2.59 29.54 9.39
CA LEU A 185 1.51 30.43 8.94
C LEU A 185 0.15 29.79 9.26
N ASP A 186 -0.91 30.61 9.34
CA ASP A 186 -2.28 30.08 9.31
C ASP A 186 -2.57 29.42 7.95
N TYR A 187 -3.61 28.58 7.88
CA TYR A 187 -3.83 27.77 6.67
C TYR A 187 -4.09 28.60 5.42
N ARG A 188 -4.87 29.69 5.52
CA ARG A 188 -5.16 30.55 4.37
C ARG A 188 -3.91 31.33 3.98
N GLY A 189 -3.18 31.85 4.96
CA GLY A 189 -1.87 32.47 4.74
C GLY A 189 -0.87 31.55 4.04
N LEU A 190 -0.84 30.26 4.42
CA LEU A 190 -0.01 29.24 3.78
C LEU A 190 -0.40 29.03 2.31
N LEU A 191 -1.68 28.87 2.00
CA LEU A 191 -2.14 28.70 0.61
C LEU A 191 -1.82 29.93 -0.24
N GLU A 192 -2.11 31.14 0.25
CA GLU A 192 -1.82 32.39 -0.46
C GLU A 192 -0.32 32.61 -0.68
N HIS A 193 0.52 32.17 0.25
CA HIS A 193 1.99 32.24 0.11
C HIS A 193 2.52 31.25 -0.92
N LEU A 194 1.92 30.07 -1.02
CA LEU A 194 2.41 28.97 -1.85
C LEU A 194 1.89 29.00 -3.29
N LYS A 195 0.73 29.60 -3.57
CA LYS A 195 0.06 29.53 -4.88
C LYS A 195 0.92 29.93 -6.10
N ASP A 196 1.91 30.79 -5.91
CA ASP A 196 2.82 31.30 -6.96
C ASP A 196 4.25 30.72 -6.84
N LYS A 197 4.42 29.60 -6.12
CA LYS A 197 5.72 28.92 -5.93
C LYS A 197 5.83 27.68 -6.83
N ASP A 198 7.02 27.09 -6.83
CA ASP A 198 7.26 25.79 -7.46
C ASP A 198 7.28 24.65 -6.42
N SER A 199 7.31 23.40 -6.92
CA SER A 199 7.37 22.21 -6.08
C SER A 199 8.66 22.15 -5.23
N GLN A 200 9.79 22.68 -5.73
CA GLN A 200 11.08 22.64 -5.02
C GLN A 200 11.04 23.52 -3.76
N TYR A 201 10.31 24.63 -3.79
CA TYR A 201 10.13 25.54 -2.65
C TYR A 201 9.64 24.82 -1.39
N TYR A 202 8.82 23.76 -1.55
CA TYR A 202 8.35 22.95 -0.43
C TYR A 202 9.49 22.30 0.33
N TYR A 203 10.41 21.64 -0.37
CA TYR A 203 11.50 20.89 0.25
C TYR A 203 12.48 21.81 0.97
N ASP A 204 12.75 22.96 0.38
CA ASP A 204 13.70 23.91 0.91
C ASP A 204 13.11 24.67 2.13
N ASN A 205 11.86 25.14 2.02
CA ASN A 205 11.32 26.17 2.90
C ASN A 205 10.07 25.77 3.71
N VAL A 206 9.38 24.67 3.38
CA VAL A 206 8.07 24.36 3.98
C VAL A 206 8.12 23.06 4.80
N LEU A 207 8.61 21.99 4.18
CA LEU A 207 8.49 20.61 4.69
C LEU A 207 9.38 20.37 5.91
N ILE A 208 8.81 19.68 6.89
CA ILE A 208 9.48 19.17 8.08
C ILE A 208 9.65 17.66 7.93
N ASP A 209 10.86 17.15 8.21
CA ASP A 209 11.15 15.70 8.21
C ASP A 209 10.28 15.01 9.27
N MET A 210 9.57 13.95 8.88
CA MET A 210 8.69 13.20 9.79
C MET A 210 9.46 12.14 10.61
N GLU A 211 10.74 11.95 10.32
CA GLU A 211 11.57 10.84 10.83
C GLU A 211 10.98 9.47 10.49
N LYS A 212 10.20 9.40 9.40
CA LYS A 212 9.60 8.18 8.84
C LYS A 212 10.10 7.97 7.41
N THR A 213 10.03 6.72 6.96
CA THR A 213 10.40 6.29 5.62
C THR A 213 9.19 5.91 4.77
N LEU A 214 9.38 5.82 3.46
CA LEU A 214 8.37 5.32 2.55
C LEU A 214 7.92 3.90 2.90
N ASN A 215 8.80 3.07 3.47
CA ASN A 215 8.42 1.75 3.97
C ASN A 215 7.49 1.82 5.19
N ASP A 216 7.67 2.81 6.08
CA ASP A 216 6.75 3.03 7.20
C ASP A 216 5.38 3.46 6.70
N PHE A 217 5.33 4.32 5.67
CA PHE A 217 4.08 4.67 4.98
C PHE A 217 3.41 3.44 4.38
N ILE A 218 4.14 2.63 3.58
CA ILE A 218 3.59 1.40 2.96
C ILE A 218 3.07 0.43 4.04
N THR A 219 3.77 0.33 5.16
CA THR A 219 3.34 -0.52 6.28
C THR A 219 2.04 -0.02 6.88
N GLU A 220 1.89 1.30 7.09
CA GLU A 220 0.67 1.93 7.60
C GLU A 220 -0.55 1.64 6.72
N VAL A 221 -0.40 1.71 5.39
CA VAL A 221 -1.48 1.42 4.43
C VAL A 221 -2.03 -0.01 4.58
N SER A 222 -1.18 -0.94 5.03
CA SER A 222 -1.49 -2.36 5.16
C SER A 222 -1.88 -2.83 6.57
N LYS A 223 -2.03 -1.91 7.53
CA LYS A 223 -2.47 -2.22 8.89
C LYS A 223 -3.98 -2.50 8.96
#